data_AF-A0A1G1UY29-F1
#
_entry.id   AF-A0A1G1UY29-F1
#
_cell.length_a   1.000
_cell.length_b   1.000
_cell.length_c   1.000
_cell.angle_alpha   90.00
_cell.angle_beta   90.00
_cell.angle_gamma   90.00
#
_symmetry.space_group_name_H-M   'P 1'
#
loop_
_entity.id
_entity.type
_entity.pdbx_description
1 polymer ?
#
loop_
_entity_poly.entity_id
_entity_poly.type
_entity_poly.pdbx_seq_one_letter_code
_entity_poly.pdbx_strand_id
1 'polypeptide(L)' 'MVYNLLMGSQQLGKNIKKARIKAELTQEEVAEKAGVHVSYYSRIERGVVNPSHEILDNIRKALKMNPSDLFPA' A
#
# COMPACT_ATOMS: atom_id res chain seq x y z
N MET A 1 13.37 8.52 -21.24
CA MET A 1 13.57 7.55 -20.14
C MET A 1 13.13 8.19 -18.82
N VAL A 2 11.83 8.17 -18.50
CA VAL A 2 11.32 8.64 -17.19
C VAL A 2 10.39 7.58 -16.59
N TYR A 3 10.80 6.31 -16.66
CA TYR A 3 9.96 5.16 -16.28
C TYR A 3 10.16 4.67 -14.83
N ASN A 4 10.86 5.41 -13.96
CA ASN A 4 11.25 4.88 -12.63
C ASN A 4 10.25 5.18 -11.50
N LEU A 5 9.50 6.29 -11.52
CA LEU A 5 8.55 6.60 -10.42
C LEU A 5 7.25 5.77 -10.50
N LEU A 6 6.68 5.62 -11.71
CA LEU A 6 5.40 4.92 -11.90
C LEU A 6 5.52 3.39 -11.77
N MET A 7 6.68 2.82 -12.09
CA MET A 7 6.94 1.38 -11.90
C MET A 7 7.03 1.02 -10.41
N GLY A 8 7.63 1.89 -9.59
CA GLY A 8 7.70 1.73 -8.14
C GLY A 8 6.33 1.72 -7.47
N SER A 9 5.45 2.66 -7.82
CA SER A 9 4.08 2.73 -7.27
C SER A 9 3.23 1.50 -7.60
N GLN A 10 3.37 0.93 -8.80
CA GLN A 10 2.63 -0.28 -9.20
C GLN A 10 3.07 -1.53 -8.43
N GLN A 11 4.39 -1.72 -8.25
CA GLN A 11 4.88 -2.87 -7.48
C GLN A 11 4.52 -2.75 -6.00
N LEU A 12 4.64 -1.55 -5.44
CA LEU A 12 4.23 -1.23 -4.07
C LEU A 12 2.74 -1.55 -3.85
N GLY A 13 1.86 -1.07 -4.74
CA GLY A 13 0.42 -1.35 -4.67
C GLY A 13 0.10 -2.85 -4.70
N LYS A 14 0.81 -3.62 -5.54
CA LYS A 14 0.68 -5.09 -5.59
C LYS A 14 1.12 -5.76 -4.29
N ASN A 15 2.23 -5.32 -3.70
CA ASN A 15 2.73 -5.86 -2.42
C ASN A 15 1.74 -5.60 -1.29
N ILE A 16 1.22 -4.37 -1.19
CA ILE A 16 0.18 -3.98 -0.23
C ILE A 16 -1.07 -4.84 -0.40
N LYS A 17 -1.57 -4.98 -1.64
CA LYS A 17 -2.74 -5.82 -1.94
C LYS A 17 -2.53 -7.28 -1.56
N LYS A 18 -1.35 -7.84 -1.85
CA LYS A 18 -1.00 -9.22 -1.50
C LYS A 18 -0.98 -9.42 0.02
N ALA A 19 -0.38 -8.50 0.76
CA ALA A 19 -0.34 -8.54 2.22
C ALA A 19 -1.75 -8.43 2.82
N ARG A 20 -2.60 -7.53 2.30
CA ARG A 20 -4.00 -7.41 2.72
C ARG A 20 -4.79 -8.71 2.53
N ILE A 21 -4.71 -9.32 1.35
CA ILE A 21 -5.42 -10.56 1.05
C ILE A 21 -4.93 -11.69 1.96
N LYS A 22 -3.61 -11.78 2.21
CA LYS A 22 -3.04 -12.76 3.15
C LYS A 22 -3.51 -12.56 4.58
N ALA A 23 -3.81 -11.32 4.98
CA ALA A 23 -4.37 -10.98 6.28
C ALA A 23 -5.91 -11.13 6.34
N GLU A 24 -6.55 -11.55 5.25
CA GLU A 24 -8.02 -11.69 5.14
C GLU A 24 -8.80 -10.40 5.44
N LEU A 25 -8.19 -9.25 5.15
CA LEU A 25 -8.81 -7.93 5.38
C LEU A 25 -9.43 -7.36 4.10
N THR A 26 -10.55 -6.68 4.25
CA THR A 26 -11.16 -5.81 3.24
C THR A 26 -10.34 -4.52 3.06
N GLN A 27 -10.57 -3.81 1.95
CA GLN A 27 -9.92 -2.50 1.73
C GLN A 27 -10.35 -1.49 2.80
N GLU A 28 -11.60 -1.58 3.27
CA GLU A 28 -12.18 -0.66 4.25
C GLU A 28 -11.53 -0.85 5.63
N GLU A 29 -11.36 -2.09 6.09
CA GLU A 29 -10.68 -2.38 7.36
C GLU A 29 -9.23 -1.89 7.41
N VAL A 30 -8.49 -1.96 6.30
CA VAL A 30 -7.12 -1.44 6.24
C VAL A 30 -7.11 0.07 6.17
N ALA A 31 -8.03 0.66 5.39
CA ALA A 31 -8.14 2.11 5.25
C ALA A 31 -8.47 2.77 6.59
N GLU A 32 -9.42 2.20 7.35
CA GLU A 32 -9.76 2.63 8.71
C GLU A 32 -8.54 2.58 9.64
N LYS A 33 -7.85 1.42 9.71
CA LYS A 33 -6.63 1.25 10.54
C LYS A 33 -5.49 2.18 10.13
N ALA A 34 -5.40 2.52 8.85
CA ALA A 34 -4.37 3.40 8.31
C ALA A 34 -4.75 4.90 8.36
N GLY A 35 -5.95 5.24 8.82
CA GLY A 35 -6.42 6.62 8.92
C GLY A 35 -6.67 7.29 7.56
N VAL A 36 -7.08 6.53 6.54
CA VAL A 36 -7.34 7.05 5.20
C VAL A 36 -8.71 6.65 4.67
N HIS A 37 -9.21 7.40 3.69
CA HIS A 37 -10.44 7.03 3.00
C HIS A 37 -10.24 5.77 2.13
N VAL A 38 -11.23 4.86 2.11
CA VAL A 38 -11.17 3.59 1.35
C VAL A 38 -10.85 3.78 -0.13
N SER A 39 -11.39 4.84 -0.76
CA SER A 39 -11.10 5.16 -2.16
C SER A 39 -9.64 5.54 -2.40
N TYR A 40 -8.98 6.18 -1.42
CA TYR A 40 -7.55 6.49 -1.48
C TYR A 40 -6.72 5.24 -1.33
N TYR A 41 -7.04 4.37 -0.36
CA TYR A 41 -6.40 3.07 -0.21
C TYR A 41 -6.52 2.19 -1.48
N SER A 42 -7.71 2.16 -2.10
CA SER A 42 -7.94 1.47 -3.38
C SER A 42 -7.08 2.02 -4.53
N ARG A 43 -6.81 3.33 -4.56
CA ARG A 43 -5.88 3.95 -5.53
C ARG A 43 -4.42 3.55 -5.24
N ILE A 44 -4.04 3.42 -3.97
CA ILE A 44 -2.70 2.94 -3.57
C ILE A 44 -2.48 1.51 -4.06
N GLU A 45 -3.43 0.59 -3.84
CA GLU A 45 -3.30 -0.81 -4.31
C GLU A 45 -3.18 -0.92 -5.83
N ARG A 46 -3.76 0.03 -6.58
CA ARG A 46 -3.63 0.10 -8.04
C ARG A 46 -2.36 0.81 -8.51
N GLY A 47 -1.58 1.41 -7.61
CA GLY A 47 -0.36 2.14 -7.93
C GLY A 47 -0.60 3.44 -8.71
N VAL A 48 -1.79 4.04 -8.62
CA VAL A 48 -2.16 5.27 -9.36
C VAL A 48 -2.00 6.54 -8.54
N VAL A 49 -1.39 6.43 -7.34
CA VAL A 49 -1.04 7.53 -6.46
C VAL A 49 0.32 7.25 -5.82
N ASN A 50 0.96 8.32 -5.35
CA ASN A 50 2.17 8.25 -4.54
C ASN A 50 1.83 8.67 -3.09
N PRO A 51 1.53 7.73 -2.18
CA PRO A 51 1.27 8.05 -0.78
C PRO A 51 2.51 8.59 -0.07
N SER A 52 2.30 9.41 0.96
CA SER A 52 3.41 9.89 1.80
C SER A 52 4.04 8.74 2.58
N HIS A 53 5.27 8.95 3.08
CA HIS A 53 5.95 7.98 3.92
C HIS A 53 5.14 7.64 5.19
N GLU A 54 4.47 8.63 5.78
CA GLU A 54 3.59 8.44 6.94
C GLU A 54 2.42 7.50 6.63
N ILE A 55 1.73 7.72 5.51
CA ILE A 55 0.64 6.83 5.08
C ILE A 55 1.15 5.41 4.81
N LEU A 56 2.33 5.28 4.19
CA LEU A 56 2.93 3.97 3.95
C LEU A 56 3.27 3.24 5.26
N ASP A 57 3.80 3.95 6.27
CA ASP A 57 4.07 3.34 7.57
C ASP A 57 2.77 2.97 8.31
N ASN A 58 1.71 3.77 8.21
CA ASN A 58 0.40 3.43 8.76
C ASN A 58 -0.21 2.18 8.11
N ILE A 59 -0.17 2.09 6.77
CA ILE A 59 -0.62 0.89 6.03
C ILE A 59 0.21 -0.33 6.44
N ARG A 60 1.54 -0.18 6.52
CA ARG A 60 2.45 -1.24 6.95
C ARG A 60 2.09 -1.75 8.34
N LYS A 61 1.84 -0.85 9.30
CA LYS A 61 1.41 -1.19 10.67
C LYS A 61 0.04 -1.90 10.66
N ALA A 62 -0.92 -1.39 9.90
CA ALA A 62 -2.26 -1.98 9.77
C ALA A 62 -2.21 -3.42 9.22
N LEU A 63 -1.30 -3.67 8.28
CA LEU A 63 -1.06 -4.97 7.65
C LEU A 63 -0.03 -5.85 8.38
N LYS A 64 0.55 -5.37 9.49
CA LYS A 64 1.62 -6.04 10.24
C LYS A 64 2.81 -6.46 9.35
N MET A 65 3.16 -5.62 8.38
CA MET A 65 4.27 -5.83 7.45
C MET A 65 5.60 -5.34 8.04
N ASN A 66 6.71 -5.93 7.63
CA ASN A 66 8.04 -5.37 7.82
C ASN A 66 8.33 -4.32 6.73
N PRO A 67 9.23 -3.34 6.97
CA PRO A 67 9.62 -2.37 5.95
C PRO A 67 10.10 -3.01 4.63
N SER A 68 10.80 -4.14 4.72
CA SER A 68 11.27 -4.94 3.58
C SER A 68 10.15 -5.61 2.77
N ASP A 69 8.93 -5.68 3.30
CA ASP A 69 7.80 -6.27 2.55
C ASP A 69 7.16 -5.24 1.60
N LEU A 70 7.39 -3.94 1.81
CA LEU A 70 6.87 -2.86 0.95
C LEU A 70 7.67 -2.77 -0.36
N PHE A 71 9.00 -2.82 -0.25
CA PHE A 71 9.92 -2.67 -1.37
C PHE A 71 10.68 -3.98 -1.59
N PRO A 72 10.63 -4.59 -2.79
CA PRO A 72 11.53 -5.69 -3.08
C PRO A 72 12.99 -5.21 -2.95
N ALA A 73 13.87 -6.09 -2.48
CA ALA A 73 15.32 -5.88 -2.49
C ALA A 73 15.84 -5.68 -3.92
#